data_AF-I7DDY2-F1
#
_entry.id   AF-I7DDY2-F1
#
_cell.length_a   1.000
_cell.length_b   1.000
_cell.length_c   1.000
_cell.angle_alpha   90.00
_cell.angle_beta   90.00
_cell.angle_gamma   90.00
#
_symmetry.space_group_name_H-M   'P 1'
#
loop_
_entity.id
_entity.type
_entity.pdbx_description
1 polymer ?
#
loop_
_entity_poly.entity_id
_entity_poly.type
_entity_poly.pdbx_seq_one_letter_code
_entity_poly.pdbx_strand_id
1 'polypeptide(L)'
;MDTDVFAFGVILLELFTCSKEGDLLAHLLALRNGAKKFKKNKSLGVRGPRPFLFTEIIDPRLERDYPVIAGLRMGTLIQKCTEDRPTRSSMQQVLDVLNHIAEIH
;
A
#
# COMPACT_ATOMS: atom_id res chain seq x y z
N MET A 1 -16.77 -2.84 11.23
CA MET A 1 -16.43 -2.86 9.78
C MET A 1 -15.29 -1.92 9.43
N ASP A 2 -15.35 -0.61 9.70
CA ASP A 2 -14.26 0.30 9.27
C ASP A 2 -12.94 0.17 10.04
N THR A 3 -13.03 -0.23 11.30
CA THR A 3 -11.88 -0.72 12.08
C THR A 3 -11.33 -2.02 11.51
N ASP A 4 -12.20 -2.88 10.99
CA ASP A 4 -11.83 -4.19 10.42
C ASP A 4 -11.10 -4.00 9.09
N VAL A 5 -11.53 -3.05 8.25
CA VAL A 5 -10.80 -2.67 7.02
C VAL A 5 -9.41 -2.15 7.36
N PHE A 6 -9.30 -1.30 8.38
CA PHE A 6 -8.01 -0.77 8.81
C PHE A 6 -7.09 -1.87 9.33
N ALA A 7 -7.60 -2.73 10.22
CA ALA A 7 -6.86 -3.88 10.75
C ALA A 7 -6.45 -4.83 9.63
N PHE A 8 -7.33 -5.10 8.67
CA PHE A 8 -7.01 -5.90 7.50
C PHE A 8 -5.93 -5.25 6.63
N GLY A 9 -5.96 -3.93 6.44
CA GLY A 9 -4.90 -3.19 5.76
C GLY A 9 -3.54 -3.31 6.45
N VAL A 10 -3.53 -3.34 7.78
CA VAL A 10 -2.31 -3.60 8.58
C VAL A 10 -1.81 -5.04 8.36
N ILE A 11 -2.69 -6.03 8.40
CA ILE A 11 -2.34 -7.43 8.13
C ILE A 11 -1.76 -7.59 6.72
N LEU A 12 -2.37 -6.95 5.70
CA LEU A 12 -1.83 -6.96 4.34
C LEU A 12 -0.45 -6.31 4.28
N LEU A 13 -0.19 -5.24 5.04
CA LEU A 13 1.12 -4.61 5.10
C LEU A 13 2.17 -5.53 5.74
N GLU A 14 1.81 -6.25 6.81
CA GLU A 14 2.66 -7.25 7.44
C GLU A 14 3.04 -8.35 6.44
N LEU A 15 2.06 -8.89 5.71
CA LEU A 15 2.32 -9.89 4.66
C LEU A 15 3.18 -9.33 3.52
N PHE A 16 2.94 -8.08 3.14
CA PHE A 16 3.64 -7.43 2.03
C PHE A 16 5.11 -7.13 2.36
N THR A 17 5.43 -6.88 3.62
CA THR A 17 6.77 -6.50 4.10
C THR A 17 7.51 -7.60 4.87
N CYS A 18 6.81 -8.68 5.25
CA CYS A 18 7.25 -9.69 6.21
C CYS A 18 7.83 -9.09 7.53
N SER A 19 7.38 -7.89 7.91
CA SER A 19 7.91 -7.15 9.05
C SER A 19 7.11 -7.43 10.34
N LYS A 20 7.80 -7.40 11.49
CA LYS A 20 7.17 -7.49 12.82
C LYS A 20 6.65 -6.11 13.27
N GLU A 21 5.77 -6.08 14.27
CA GLU A 21 5.05 -4.88 14.76
C GLU A 21 5.91 -3.61 14.94
N GLY A 22 7.18 -3.74 15.34
CA GLY A 22 8.08 -2.60 15.57
C GLY A 22 8.41 -1.79 14.29
N ASP A 23 8.59 -2.46 13.16
CA ASP A 23 8.94 -1.81 11.88
C ASP A 23 7.68 -1.41 11.08
N LEU A 24 6.53 -1.98 11.44
CA LEU A 24 5.26 -1.73 10.78
C LEU A 24 4.83 -0.26 10.86
N LEU A 25 5.04 0.39 12.01
CA LEU A 25 4.70 1.80 12.18
C LEU A 25 5.50 2.69 11.23
N ALA A 26 6.79 2.39 11.03
CA ALA A 26 7.63 3.10 10.08
C ALA A 26 7.09 2.92 8.64
N HIS A 27 6.69 1.71 8.26
CA HIS A 27 6.09 1.43 6.95
C HIS A 27 4.74 2.12 6.74
N LEU A 28 3.86 2.13 7.76
CA LEU A 28 2.59 2.87 7.71
C LEU A 28 2.80 4.38 7.54
N LEU A 29 3.75 4.95 8.30
CA LEU A 29 4.10 6.36 8.16
C LEU A 29 4.69 6.67 6.78
N ALA A 30 5.54 5.78 6.26
CA ALA A 30 6.14 5.94 4.94
C ALA A 30 5.08 5.87 3.82
N LEU A 31 4.13 4.93 3.89
CA LEU A 31 2.97 4.84 2.99
C LEU A 31 2.12 6.12 3.03
N ARG A 32 1.75 6.57 4.24
CA ARG A 32 0.94 7.77 4.44
C ARG A 32 1.64 9.04 3.92
N ASN A 33 2.94 9.17 4.16
CA ASN A 33 3.71 10.33 3.71
C ASN A 33 3.94 10.29 2.19
N GLY A 34 4.15 9.11 1.63
CA GLY A 34 4.17 8.87 0.18
C GLY A 34 2.88 9.32 -0.51
N ALA A 35 1.73 8.99 0.07
CA ALA A 35 0.41 9.39 -0.40
C ALA A 35 0.20 10.91 -0.41
N LYS A 36 0.56 11.60 0.68
CA LYS A 36 0.44 13.07 0.80
C LYS A 36 1.30 13.78 -0.24
N LYS A 37 2.49 13.26 -0.49
CA LYS A 37 3.42 13.78 -1.50
C LYS A 37 2.89 13.58 -2.92
N PHE A 38 2.27 12.43 -3.21
CA PHE A 38 1.62 12.19 -4.50
C PHE A 38 0.42 13.14 -4.75
N LYS A 39 -0.41 13.40 -3.73
CA LYS A 39 -1.49 14.38 -3.81
C LYS A 39 -0.97 15.81 -4.06
N LYS A 40 0.16 16.19 -3.44
CA LYS A 40 0.79 17.52 -3.61
C LYS A 40 1.50 17.68 -4.96
N ASN A 41 2.06 16.61 -5.51
CA ASN A 41 2.79 16.63 -6.79
C ASN A 41 1.86 16.56 -8.03
N LYS A 42 0.55 16.37 -7.85
CA LYS A 42 -0.42 16.40 -8.95
C LYS A 42 -0.70 17.82 -9.48
N SER A 43 -0.25 18.87 -8.80
CA SER A 43 -0.51 20.26 -9.17
C SER A 43 0.67 21.02 -9.81
N LEU A 44 1.90 20.50 -9.78
CA LEU A 44 3.06 21.22 -10.33
C LEU A 44 4.05 20.24 -10.94
N GLY A 45 4.20 20.32 -12.26
CA GLY A 45 5.26 19.64 -12.99
C GLY A 45 6.63 20.13 -12.52
N VAL A 46 7.60 19.21 -12.53
CA VAL A 46 9.04 19.38 -12.31
C VAL A 46 9.56 19.10 -10.88
N ARG A 47 10.16 17.90 -10.78
CA ARG A 47 11.37 17.50 -10.04
C ARG A 47 11.43 17.77 -8.52
N GLY A 48 10.87 16.82 -7.74
CA GLY A 48 11.18 16.60 -6.32
C GLY A 48 10.29 15.55 -5.64
N PRO A 49 10.68 15.06 -4.45
CA PRO A 49 11.58 13.92 -4.20
C PRO A 49 10.96 12.55 -4.59
N ARG A 50 11.77 11.48 -4.65
CA ARG A 50 11.40 10.12 -5.10
C ARG A 50 9.94 9.70 -4.82
N PRO A 51 9.19 9.13 -5.81
CA PRO A 51 7.93 8.46 -5.55
C PRO A 51 8.13 7.47 -4.40
N PHE A 52 7.13 7.26 -3.54
CA PHE A 52 7.17 6.13 -2.63
C PHE A 52 7.28 4.87 -3.49
N LEU A 53 8.48 4.29 -3.52
CA LEU A 53 8.76 3.09 -4.26
C LEU A 53 8.28 1.96 -3.36
N PHE A 54 7.04 1.49 -3.60
CA PHE A 54 6.51 0.31 -2.92
C PHE A 54 7.49 -0.88 -3.00
N THR A 55 8.34 -0.92 -4.03
CA THR A 55 9.46 -1.88 -4.17
C THR A 55 10.52 -1.80 -3.06
N GLU A 56 10.58 -0.70 -2.29
CA GLU A 56 11.50 -0.53 -1.15
C GLU A 56 10.95 -1.18 0.13
N ILE A 57 9.64 -1.44 0.21
CA ILE A 57 8.99 -2.04 1.39
C ILE A 57 8.52 -3.49 1.17
N ILE A 58 8.48 -3.96 -0.07
CA ILE A 58 8.16 -5.37 -0.36
C ILE A 58 9.22 -6.25 0.30
N ASP A 59 8.78 -7.38 0.86
CA ASP A 59 9.66 -8.38 1.47
C ASP A 59 10.88 -8.65 0.55
N PRO A 60 12.10 -8.28 0.98
CA PRO A 60 13.30 -8.45 0.17
C PRO A 60 13.59 -9.93 -0.13
N ARG A 61 13.04 -10.86 0.65
CA ARG A 61 13.19 -12.31 0.46
C ARG A 61 12.43 -12.83 -0.75
N LEU A 62 11.52 -12.03 -1.32
CA LEU A 62 10.89 -12.36 -2.61
C LEU A 62 11.84 -12.14 -3.78
N GLU A 63 13.00 -11.50 -3.61
CA GLU A 63 14.04 -11.33 -4.65
C GLU A 63 13.53 -10.71 -5.98
N ARG A 64 12.43 -9.95 -5.91
CA ARG A 64 11.69 -9.40 -7.09
C ARG A 64 11.01 -10.45 -7.96
N ASP A 65 10.83 -11.66 -7.45
CA ASP A 65 10.03 -12.72 -8.06
C ASP A 65 8.53 -12.50 -7.79
N TYR A 66 8.01 -11.44 -8.40
CA TYR A 66 6.59 -11.12 -8.40
C TYR A 66 6.25 -10.19 -9.57
N PRO A 67 4.99 -10.19 -10.06
CA PRO A 67 4.57 -9.22 -11.07
C PRO A 67 4.59 -7.81 -10.47
N VAL A 68 5.43 -6.92 -11.03
CA VAL A 68 5.62 -5.55 -10.51
C VAL A 68 4.29 -4.77 -10.44
N ILE A 69 3.38 -5.00 -11.39
CA ILE A 69 2.06 -4.36 -11.42
C ILE A 69 1.18 -4.88 -10.28
N ALA A 70 1.23 -6.17 -9.95
CA ALA A 70 0.54 -6.75 -8.80
C ALA A 70 1.04 -6.13 -7.50
N GLY A 71 2.36 -6.00 -7.35
CA GLY A 71 2.98 -5.32 -6.20
C GLY A 71 2.53 -3.86 -6.04
N LEU A 72 2.48 -3.09 -7.14
CA LEU A 72 2.00 -1.71 -7.12
C LEU A 72 0.53 -1.61 -6.69
N ARG A 73 -0.33 -2.48 -7.23
CA ARG A 73 -1.75 -2.51 -6.89
C ARG A 73 -1.98 -2.91 -5.44
N MET A 74 -1.23 -3.89 -4.94
CA MET A 74 -1.28 -4.30 -3.54
C MET A 74 -0.88 -3.16 -2.61
N GLY A 75 0.23 -2.46 -2.88
CA GLY A 75 0.64 -1.29 -2.09
C GLY A 75 -0.42 -0.17 -2.08
N THR A 76 -1.07 0.06 -3.21
CA THR A 76 -2.18 1.03 -3.32
C THR A 76 -3.40 0.60 -2.51
N LEU A 77 -3.73 -0.70 -2.52
CA LEU A 77 -4.83 -1.25 -1.74
C LEU A 77 -4.56 -1.10 -0.24
N ILE A 78 -3.37 -1.48 0.23
CA ILE A 78 -2.94 -1.32 1.62
C ILE A 78 -3.08 0.15 2.07
N GLN A 79 -2.62 1.08 1.23
CA GLN A 79 -2.77 2.51 1.50
C GLN A 79 -4.25 2.90 1.67
N LYS A 80 -5.13 2.47 0.76
CA LYS A 80 -6.57 2.76 0.85
C LYS A 80 -7.24 2.15 2.08
N CYS A 81 -6.83 0.96 2.51
CA CYS A 81 -7.35 0.34 3.73
C CYS A 81 -6.93 1.10 5.00
N THR A 82 -5.74 1.68 4.99
CA THR A 82 -5.13 2.37 6.14
C THR A 82 -5.34 3.90 6.13
N GLU A 83 -6.00 4.45 5.11
CA GLU A 83 -6.31 5.88 5.00
C GLU A 83 -7.39 6.33 6.01
N ASP A 84 -7.43 7.64 6.27
CA ASP A 84 -8.47 8.28 7.08
C ASP A 84 -9.82 8.28 6.33
N ARG A 85 -10.91 8.44 7.08
CA ARG A 85 -12.24 8.63 6.50
C ARG A 85 -12.32 9.96 5.73
N PRO A 86 -13.13 10.05 4.66
CA PRO A 86 -14.02 9.03 4.12
C PRO A 86 -13.40 8.19 2.99
N THR A 87 -12.10 8.32 2.70
CA THR A 87 -11.47 7.72 1.51
C THR A 87 -11.13 6.24 1.67
N ARG A 88 -11.26 5.70 2.89
CA ARG A 88 -11.08 4.28 3.20
C ARG A 88 -12.07 3.42 2.41
N SER A 89 -11.58 2.35 1.81
CA SER A 89 -12.41 1.42 1.02
C SER A 89 -13.32 0.58 1.92
N SER A 90 -14.40 0.06 1.35
CA SER A 90 -15.23 -0.98 2.00
C SER A 90 -14.58 -2.37 1.86
N MET A 91 -14.94 -3.32 2.73
CA MET A 91 -14.44 -4.70 2.62
C MET A 91 -14.77 -5.36 1.27
N GLN A 92 -15.92 -5.04 0.67
CA GLN A 92 -16.28 -5.55 -0.65
C GLN A 92 -15.29 -5.05 -1.71
N GLN A 93 -15.01 -3.74 -1.72
CA GLN A 93 -14.04 -3.17 -2.66
C GLN A 93 -12.63 -3.72 -2.44
N VAL A 94 -12.25 -4.04 -1.20
CA VAL A 94 -10.98 -4.69 -0.89
C VAL A 94 -10.91 -6.07 -1.55
N LEU A 95 -11.96 -6.89 -1.40
CA LEU A 95 -12.05 -8.20 -2.03
C LEU A 95 -11.98 -8.12 -3.55
N ASP A 96 -12.75 -7.21 -4.16
CA ASP A 96 -12.80 -7.05 -5.62
C ASP A 96 -11.40 -6.71 -6.17
N VAL A 97 -10.66 -5.83 -5.49
CA VAL A 97 -9.29 -5.48 -5.89
C VAL A 97 -8.32 -6.65 -5.72
N LEU A 98 -8.45 -7.43 -4.64
CA LEU A 98 -7.61 -8.62 -4.43
C LEU A 98 -7.81 -9.66 -5.53
N ASN A 99 -9.06 -9.92 -5.93
CA ASN A 99 -9.37 -10.82 -7.05
C ASN A 99 -8.71 -10.36 -8.35
N HIS A 100 -8.79 -9.05 -8.66
CA HIS A 100 -8.11 -8.50 -9.83
C HIS A 100 -6.57 -8.54 -9.74
N ILE A 101 -5.99 -8.53 -8.55
CA ILE A 101 -4.54 -8.69 -8.39
C ILE A 101 -4.15 -10.15 -8.64
N ALA A 102 -4.95 -11.11 -8.17
CA ALA A 102 -4.69 -12.54 -8.34
C ALA A 102 -4.73 -12.99 -9.82
N GLU A 103 -5.40 -12.23 -10.69
CA GLU A 103 -5.43 -12.48 -12.14
C GLU A 103 -4.17 -11.97 -12.88
N ILE A 104 -3.28 -11.22 -12.21
CA ILE A 104 -2.05 -10.68 -12.82
C ILE A 104 -0.93 -11.72 -12.73
N HIS A 105 -0.37 -12.06 -13.89
CA HIS A 105 0.74 -13.00 -14.07
C HIS A 105 1.96 -12.27 -14.62
#